data_AF-A0A947BXN4-F1
#
_entry.id   AF-A0A947BXN4-F1
#
_cell.length_a   1.000
_cell.length_b   1.000
_cell.length_c   1.000
_cell.angle_alpha   90.00
_cell.angle_beta   90.00
_cell.angle_gamma   90.00
#
_symmetry.space_group_name_H-M   'P 1'
#
loop_
_entity.id
_entity.type
_entity.pdbx_description
1 polymer ?
#
loop_
_entity_poly.entity_id
_entity_poly.type
_entity_poly.pdbx_seq_one_letter_code
_entity_poly.pdbx_strand_id
1 'polypeptide(L)'
;MGRVARKVSHSFMNLEQQIEKEWDEVKDLFKWSDALETAAGERVCMLNISSYLSEHGYPFTAVIDYGSEIAVETYNEKGEWNAGVMHPMNIVLKKPKA
;
A
#
# COMPACT_ATOMS: atom_id res chain seq x y z
N MET A 1 55.51 -10.77 -17.91
CA MET A 1 54.16 -10.34 -18.35
C MET A 1 53.18 -10.64 -17.24
N GLY A 2 52.81 -9.64 -16.42
CA GLY A 2 51.93 -9.83 -15.26
C GLY A 2 50.46 -9.78 -15.66
N ARG A 3 49.69 -10.82 -15.32
CA ARG A 3 48.23 -10.82 -15.47
C ARG A 3 47.63 -9.98 -14.35
N VAL A 4 47.08 -8.83 -14.70
CA VAL A 4 46.26 -8.02 -13.79
C VAL A 4 44.92 -8.72 -13.64
N ALA A 5 44.73 -9.45 -12.53
CA ALA A 5 43.42 -9.96 -12.15
C ALA A 5 42.52 -8.77 -11.81
N ARG A 6 41.60 -8.42 -12.71
CA ARG A 6 40.52 -7.47 -12.37
C ARG A 6 39.65 -8.13 -11.31
N LYS A 7 39.73 -7.63 -10.07
CA LYS A 7 38.72 -7.91 -9.03
C LYS A 7 37.40 -7.34 -9.53
N VAL A 8 36.49 -8.20 -9.97
CA VAL A 8 35.09 -7.83 -10.15
C VAL A 8 34.49 -7.80 -8.75
N SER A 9 34.39 -6.62 -8.13
CA SER A 9 33.65 -6.46 -6.89
C SER A 9 32.16 -6.55 -7.21
N HIS A 10 31.56 -7.72 -7.02
CA HIS A 10 30.11 -7.81 -6.91
C HIS A 10 29.74 -7.14 -5.58
N SER A 11 29.21 -5.92 -5.66
CA SER A 11 28.51 -5.32 -4.53
C SER A 11 27.25 -6.14 -4.32
N PHE A 12 27.23 -6.95 -3.27
CA PHE A 12 26.02 -7.63 -2.83
C PHE A 12 25.13 -6.58 -2.20
N MET A 13 23.99 -6.29 -2.84
CA MET A 13 22.94 -5.48 -2.24
C MET A 13 22.38 -6.27 -1.05
N ASN A 14 22.35 -5.68 0.14
CA ASN A 14 21.76 -6.34 1.30
C ASN A 14 20.22 -6.25 1.23
N LEU A 15 19.54 -7.01 2.09
CA LEU A 15 18.07 -7.07 2.09
C LEU A 15 17.42 -5.69 2.24
N GLU A 16 17.91 -4.87 3.18
CA GLU A 16 17.39 -3.52 3.45
C GLU A 16 17.49 -2.63 2.21
N GLN A 17 18.64 -2.62 1.54
CA GLN A 17 18.87 -1.85 0.32
C GLN A 17 17.98 -2.31 -0.84
N GLN A 18 17.74 -3.61 -0.97
CA GLN A 18 16.84 -4.13 -2.01
C GLN A 18 15.38 -3.73 -1.72
N ILE A 19 14.94 -3.80 -0.47
CA ILE A 19 13.60 -3.35 -0.05
C ILE A 19 13.42 -1.86 -0.31
N GLU A 20 14.38 -1.02 0.11
CA GLU A 20 14.33 0.43 -0.13
C GLU A 20 14.25 0.75 -1.62
N LYS A 21 15.09 0.09 -2.43
CA LYS A 21 15.09 0.27 -3.88
C LYS A 21 13.74 -0.09 -4.50
N GLU A 22 13.20 -1.27 -4.19
CA GLU A 22 11.90 -1.69 -4.72
C GLU A 22 10.78 -0.76 -4.26
N TRP A 23 10.79 -0.34 -3.01
CA TRP A 23 9.84 0.64 -2.49
C TRP A 23 9.91 1.97 -3.24
N ASP A 24 11.11 2.51 -3.44
CA ASP A 24 11.31 3.78 -4.15
C ASP A 24 10.85 3.72 -5.60
N GLU A 25 10.97 2.56 -6.26
CA GLU A 25 10.49 2.33 -7.62
C GLU A 25 8.96 2.29 -7.71
N VAL A 26 8.25 1.90 -6.63
CA VAL A 26 6.79 1.67 -6.67
C VAL A 26 5.95 2.62 -5.83
N LYS A 27 6.54 3.38 -4.89
CA LYS A 27 5.80 4.25 -3.95
C LYS A 27 4.93 5.29 -4.63
N ASP A 28 5.34 5.78 -5.80
CA ASP A 28 4.59 6.77 -6.58
C ASP A 28 3.52 6.13 -7.50
N LEU A 29 3.40 4.80 -7.51
CA LEU A 29 2.40 4.08 -8.29
C LEU A 29 1.04 4.01 -7.59
N PHE A 30 0.96 4.36 -6.31
CA PHE A 30 -0.33 4.41 -5.61
C PHE A 30 -1.21 5.51 -6.19
N LYS A 31 -2.29 5.10 -6.86
CA LYS A 31 -3.33 6.00 -7.36
C LYS A 31 -4.36 6.23 -6.25
N TRP A 32 -4.11 7.26 -5.46
CA TRP A 32 -5.04 7.71 -4.43
C TRP A 32 -6.41 8.05 -5.03
N SER A 33 -7.48 7.61 -4.35
CA SER A 33 -8.85 7.84 -4.79
C SER A 33 -9.24 9.30 -4.62
N ASP A 34 -9.85 9.88 -5.65
CA ASP A 34 -10.46 11.21 -5.58
C ASP A 34 -11.86 11.18 -4.96
N ALA A 35 -12.52 10.03 -4.94
CA ALA A 35 -13.91 9.86 -4.51
C ALA A 35 -14.07 9.22 -3.13
N LEU A 36 -13.04 8.53 -2.64
CA LEU A 36 -13.08 7.77 -1.39
C LEU A 36 -12.05 8.27 -0.38
N GLU A 37 -12.43 8.21 0.89
CA GLU A 37 -11.57 8.44 2.06
C GLU A 37 -12.03 7.52 3.20
N THR A 38 -11.25 7.40 4.26
CA THR A 38 -11.78 6.81 5.51
C THR A 38 -12.73 7.80 6.19
N ALA A 39 -13.55 7.33 7.13
CA ALA A 39 -14.44 8.19 7.90
C ALA A 39 -13.68 9.24 8.75
N ALA A 40 -12.40 9.02 9.06
CA ALA A 40 -11.52 10.01 9.70
C ALA A 40 -10.82 10.97 8.70
N GLY A 41 -10.97 10.75 7.39
CA GLY A 41 -10.47 11.64 6.34
C GLY A 41 -9.09 11.28 5.80
N GLU A 42 -8.63 10.05 6.04
CA GLU A 42 -7.38 9.54 5.48
C GLU A 42 -7.52 9.19 4.00
N ARG A 43 -6.40 9.31 3.27
CA ARG A 43 -6.36 9.00 1.83
C ARG A 43 -6.35 7.50 1.63
N VAL A 44 -7.13 7.03 0.67
CA VAL A 44 -7.22 5.59 0.33
C VAL A 44 -6.84 5.34 -1.12
N CYS A 45 -6.14 4.25 -1.40
CA CYS A 45 -5.84 3.74 -2.73
C CYS A 45 -6.36 2.30 -2.81
N MET A 46 -7.36 2.04 -3.67
CA MET A 46 -7.91 0.70 -3.84
C MET A 46 -6.90 -0.19 -4.57
N LEU A 47 -6.62 -1.36 -4.01
CA LEU A 47 -5.71 -2.33 -4.59
C LEU A 47 -6.50 -3.44 -5.28
N ASN A 48 -6.15 -3.71 -6.53
CA ASN A 48 -6.64 -4.88 -7.24
C ASN A 48 -5.60 -6.01 -7.12
N ILE A 49 -5.64 -6.74 -6.01
CA ILE A 49 -4.67 -7.83 -5.72
C ILE A 49 -5.43 -9.13 -5.50
N SER A 50 -5.56 -9.93 -6.55
CA SER A 50 -6.26 -11.23 -6.49
C SER A 50 -5.61 -12.24 -5.54
N SER A 51 -4.29 -12.18 -5.34
CA SER A 51 -3.54 -13.13 -4.49
C SER A 51 -3.68 -12.90 -2.99
N TYR A 52 -3.99 -11.67 -2.57
CA TYR A 52 -4.16 -11.31 -1.16
C TYR A 52 -5.62 -11.52 -0.69
N LEU A 53 -6.57 -11.35 -1.60
CA LEU A 53 -8.01 -11.46 -1.32
C LEU A 53 -8.48 -12.91 -1.07
N SER A 54 -7.78 -13.92 -1.61
CA SER A 54 -8.16 -15.33 -1.47
C SER A 54 -8.04 -15.89 -0.05
N GLU A 55 -7.24 -15.26 0.81
CA GLU A 55 -6.94 -15.78 2.16
C GLU A 55 -7.69 -15.05 3.28
N HIS A 56 -8.14 -13.81 3.05
CA HIS A 56 -8.65 -12.93 4.12
C HIS A 56 -10.17 -12.74 4.14
N GLY A 57 -10.92 -13.37 3.24
CA GLY A 57 -12.39 -13.43 3.28
C GLY A 57 -13.11 -12.10 2.98
N TYR A 58 -12.35 -11.03 2.71
CA TYR A 58 -12.86 -9.72 2.33
C TYR A 58 -12.56 -9.45 0.84
N PRO A 59 -13.54 -8.97 0.06
CA PRO A 59 -13.42 -8.80 -1.39
C PRO A 59 -12.58 -7.59 -1.81
N PHE A 60 -12.25 -6.68 -0.89
CA PHE A 60 -11.49 -5.47 -1.20
C PHE A 60 -10.29 -5.28 -0.28
N THR A 61 -9.21 -4.74 -0.85
CA THR A 61 -8.01 -4.30 -0.15
C THR A 61 -7.75 -2.84 -0.51
N ALA A 62 -7.34 -2.03 0.47
CA ALA A 62 -6.93 -0.66 0.23
C ALA A 62 -5.62 -0.35 0.97
N VAL A 63 -4.81 0.52 0.37
CA VAL A 63 -3.74 1.21 1.08
C VAL A 63 -4.32 2.46 1.72
N ILE A 64 -3.96 2.69 2.98
CA ILE A 64 -4.36 3.87 3.74
C ILE A 64 -3.11 4.63 4.13
N ASP A 65 -3.14 5.94 3.92
CA ASP A 65 -2.12 6.87 4.41
C ASP A 65 -2.64 7.62 5.63
N TYR A 66 -2.13 7.24 6.81
CA TYR A 66 -2.44 7.85 8.10
C TYR A 66 -1.59 9.10 8.37
N GLY A 67 -0.73 9.52 7.44
CA GLY A 67 0.19 10.64 7.56
C GLY A 67 1.48 10.31 8.32
N SER A 68 1.40 9.51 9.38
CA SER A 68 2.59 8.98 10.08
C SER A 68 3.10 7.66 9.50
N GLU A 69 2.21 6.89 8.88
CA GLU A 69 2.50 5.58 8.31
C GLU A 69 1.53 5.25 7.17
N ILE A 70 1.90 4.23 6.40
CA ILE A 70 1.07 3.64 5.36
C ILE A 70 0.76 2.20 5.75
N ALA A 71 -0.52 1.83 5.73
CA ALA A 71 -0.97 0.46 6.01
C ALA A 71 -1.81 -0.11 4.88
N VAL A 72 -1.99 -1.43 4.90
CA VAL A 72 -2.85 -2.17 3.98
C VAL A 72 -3.96 -2.81 4.79
N GLU A 73 -5.21 -2.51 4.43
CA GLU A 73 -6.40 -2.97 5.14
C GLU A 73 -7.37 -3.66 4.20
N THR A 74 -8.25 -4.49 4.77
CA THR A 74 -9.28 -5.23 4.03
C THR A 74 -10.68 -4.80 4.42
N TYR A 75 -11.59 -4.87 3.45
CA TYR A 75 -12.93 -4.30 3.55
C TYR A 75 -13.99 -5.19 2.93
N ASN A 76 -15.17 -5.20 3.51
CA ASN A 76 -16.33 -5.83 2.89
C ASN A 76 -16.90 -5.00 1.73
N GLU A 77 -17.94 -5.52 1.08
CA GLU A 77 -18.59 -4.88 -0.07
C GLU A 77 -19.18 -3.49 0.22
N LYS A 78 -19.35 -3.16 1.50
CA LYS A 78 -19.88 -1.86 1.96
C LYS A 78 -18.77 -0.88 2.38
N GLY A 79 -17.50 -1.27 2.28
CA GLY A 79 -16.39 -0.46 2.78
C GLY A 79 -16.23 -0.49 4.30
N GLU A 80 -16.83 -1.46 4.98
CA GLU A 80 -16.67 -1.60 6.44
C GLU A 80 -15.38 -2.38 6.74
N TRP A 81 -14.55 -1.82 7.62
CA TRP A 81 -13.37 -2.50 8.15
C TRP A 81 -13.76 -3.60 9.14
N ASN A 82 -14.81 -3.34 9.93
CA ASN A 82 -15.46 -4.32 10.78
C ASN A 82 -16.97 -4.31 10.54
N ALA A 83 -17.52 -5.46 10.19
CA ALA A 83 -18.89 -5.58 9.70
C ALA A 83 -19.92 -5.06 10.72
N GLY A 84 -20.78 -4.15 10.28
CA GLY A 84 -21.85 -3.58 11.11
C GLY A 84 -21.41 -2.60 12.20
N VAL A 85 -20.13 -2.20 12.24
CA VAL A 85 -19.60 -1.22 13.20
C VAL A 85 -19.24 0.07 12.47
N MET A 86 -19.81 1.20 12.90
CA MET A 86 -19.36 2.50 12.43
C MET A 86 -17.98 2.80 13.06
N HIS A 87 -16.94 2.76 12.24
CA HIS A 87 -15.56 2.93 12.67
C HIS A 87 -14.85 4.02 11.86
N PRO A 88 -13.92 4.79 12.45
CA PRO A 88 -13.11 5.80 11.73
C PRO A 88 -12.43 5.27 10.47
N MET A 89 -12.12 3.98 10.43
CA MET A 89 -11.41 3.34 9.30
C MET A 89 -12.32 2.85 8.18
N ASN A 90 -13.65 2.94 8.34
CA ASN A 90 -14.57 2.58 7.25
C ASN A 90 -14.38 3.52 6.07
N ILE A 91 -14.41 2.98 4.86
CA ILE A 91 -14.33 3.76 3.63
C ILE A 91 -15.68 4.44 3.39
N VAL A 92 -15.62 5.74 3.10
CA VAL A 92 -16.77 6.60 2.81
C VAL A 92 -16.52 7.41 1.54
N LEU A 93 -17.59 7.97 0.99
CA LEU A 93 -17.48 8.96 -0.08
C LEU A 93 -16.93 10.27 0.49
N LYS A 94 -15.94 10.86 -0.20
CA LYS A 94 -15.43 12.19 0.17
C LYS A 94 -16.57 13.20 0.13
N LYS A 95 -16.62 14.05 1.15
CA LYS A 95 -17.52 15.20 1.11
C LYS A 95 -17.00 16.21 0.08
N PRO A 96 -17.89 16.83 -0.73
CA PRO A 96 -17.49 17.94 -1.58
C PRO A 96 -16.83 19.02 -0.71
N LYS A 97 -15.67 19.52 -1.12
CA LYS A 97 -15.10 20.71 -0.48
C LYS A 97 -16.06 21.88 -0.71
N ALA A 98 -16.54 22.48 0.37
CA ALA A 98 -17.39 23.66 0.34
C ALA A 98 -16.65 24.87 -0.24
#